data_AF-A0A7Y5ITV8-F1
#
_entry.id   AF-A0A7Y5ITV8-F1
#
_cell.length_a   1.000
_cell.length_b   1.000
_cell.length_c   1.000
_cell.angle_alpha   90.00
_cell.angle_beta   90.00
_cell.angle_gamma   90.00
#
_symmetry.space_group_name_H-M   'P 1'
#
loop_
_entity.id
_entity.type
_entity.pdbx_description
1 polymer ?
#
loop_
_entity_poly.entity_id
_entity_poly.type
_entity_poly.pdbx_seq_one_letter_code
_entity_poly.pdbx_strand_id
1 'polypeptide(L)'
;MSSIQLFRPRAFGETSRRDIWWIQPLAVFLGFSAFIVYSTWAAFQNAHYTFGPYLSPFYSPEIFGDSHHALFGPKPGWWPGWLPFSPAFLILWAPAGFRFTCYYYRGAYYKAFWADPPNCAVGEPRKSYWGENSFPLIMQNIHRYFFYLAFAFIVILAYDAWKGMWFEDPATGATSFGIGIGTLVLIVNVLLLGS
;
A
#
# COMPACT_ATOMS: atom_id res chain seq x y z
N MET A 1 29.73 15.79 -38.38
CA MET A 1 28.61 14.97 -37.90
C MET A 1 29.15 13.96 -36.91
N SER A 2 29.04 14.24 -35.61
CA SER A 2 29.45 13.29 -34.57
C SER A 2 28.45 12.14 -34.56
N SER A 3 28.91 10.93 -34.88
CA SER A 3 28.11 9.73 -34.73
C SER A 3 27.72 9.59 -33.27
N ILE A 4 26.45 9.81 -32.94
CA ILE A 4 25.89 9.40 -31.66
C ILE A 4 26.09 7.89 -31.61
N GLN A 5 27.04 7.43 -30.81
CA GLN A 5 27.18 6.00 -30.52
C GLN A 5 25.94 5.59 -29.74
N LEU A 6 24.95 5.03 -30.43
CA LEU A 6 23.87 4.30 -29.81
C LEU A 6 24.52 3.19 -28.97
N PHE A 7 24.32 3.24 -27.66
CA PHE A 7 24.88 2.27 -26.73
C PHE A 7 24.65 0.85 -27.26
N ARG A 8 25.73 0.07 -27.42
CA ARG A 8 25.63 -1.34 -27.83
C ARG A 8 24.72 -2.05 -26.81
N PRO A 9 23.71 -2.83 -27.25
CA PRO A 9 22.91 -3.66 -26.34
C PRO A 9 23.84 -4.56 -25.54
N ARG A 10 23.80 -4.43 -24.22
CA ARG A 10 24.56 -5.27 -23.28
C ARG A 10 23.79 -6.54 -22.98
N ALA A 11 24.50 -7.63 -22.69
CA ALA A 11 23.86 -8.85 -22.20
C ALA A 11 23.26 -8.63 -20.80
N PHE A 12 22.30 -9.46 -20.40
CA PHE A 12 21.70 -9.36 -19.07
C PHE A 12 22.78 -9.42 -17.97
N GLY A 13 22.78 -8.41 -17.09
CA GLY A 13 23.75 -8.31 -15.99
C GLY A 13 25.13 -7.77 -16.39
N GLU A 14 25.43 -7.61 -17.68
CA GLU A 14 26.65 -6.95 -18.14
C GLU A 14 26.62 -5.46 -17.76
N THR A 15 27.64 -4.98 -17.07
CA THR A 15 27.65 -3.65 -16.47
C THR A 15 29.02 -3.00 -16.54
N SER A 16 29.05 -1.68 -16.72
CA SER A 16 30.28 -0.87 -16.59
C SER A 16 30.48 -0.32 -15.18
N ARG A 17 29.57 -0.63 -14.26
CA ARG A 17 29.59 -0.15 -12.88
C ARG A 17 30.43 -1.02 -11.96
N ARG A 18 31.06 -0.37 -10.98
CA ARG A 18 31.93 -1.00 -9.97
C ARG A 18 31.26 -1.12 -8.59
N ASP A 19 30.12 -0.47 -8.39
CA ASP A 19 29.30 -0.54 -7.19
C ASP A 19 28.42 -1.80 -7.14
N ILE A 20 27.93 -2.13 -5.94
CA ILE A 20 27.03 -3.27 -5.71
C ILE A 20 25.59 -2.90 -6.10
N TRP A 21 25.41 -2.70 -7.39
CA TRP A 21 24.21 -2.16 -7.97
C TRP A 21 22.91 -2.93 -7.68
N TRP A 22 23.02 -4.23 -7.41
CA TRP A 22 21.87 -5.09 -7.20
C TRP A 22 21.29 -4.98 -5.78
N ILE A 23 21.99 -4.35 -4.83
CA ILE A 23 21.51 -4.23 -3.44
C ILE A 23 20.18 -3.49 -3.36
N GLN A 24 20.06 -2.34 -4.03
CA GLN A 24 18.85 -1.54 -4.00
C GLN A 24 17.62 -2.30 -4.53
N PRO A 25 17.63 -2.88 -5.77
CA PRO A 25 16.48 -3.63 -6.26
C PRO A 25 16.21 -4.89 -5.42
N LEU A 26 17.23 -5.54 -4.86
CA LEU A 26 17.03 -6.69 -3.97
C LEU A 26 16.34 -6.29 -2.66
N ALA A 27 16.77 -5.20 -2.03
CA ALA A 27 16.16 -4.70 -0.80
C ALA A 27 14.68 -4.34 -1.02
N VAL A 28 14.36 -3.71 -2.16
CA VAL A 28 12.98 -3.43 -2.55
C VAL A 28 12.19 -4.72 -2.80
N PHE A 29 12.77 -5.70 -3.50
CA PHE A 29 12.13 -7.00 -3.74
C PHE A 29 11.77 -7.71 -2.43
N LEU A 30 12.72 -7.78 -1.49
CA LEU A 30 12.51 -8.40 -0.19
C LEU A 30 11.48 -7.64 0.65
N GLY A 31 11.59 -6.31 0.70
CA GLY A 31 10.65 -5.48 1.45
C GLY A 31 9.21 -5.58 0.92
N PHE A 32 9.02 -5.48 -0.40
CA PHE A 32 7.70 -5.60 -1.01
C PHE A 32 7.15 -7.02 -0.90
N SER A 33 7.98 -8.06 -1.06
CA SER A 33 7.55 -9.45 -0.90
C SER A 33 7.11 -9.73 0.54
N ALA A 34 7.90 -9.29 1.53
CA ALA A 34 7.54 -9.40 2.94
C ALA A 34 6.24 -8.65 3.25
N PHE A 35 6.07 -7.43 2.73
CA PHE A 35 4.84 -6.65 2.89
C PHE A 35 3.63 -7.35 2.27
N ILE A 36 3.75 -7.91 1.06
CA ILE A 36 2.66 -8.63 0.39
C ILE A 36 2.26 -9.85 1.22
N VAL A 37 3.22 -10.66 1.68
CA VAL A 37 2.93 -11.84 2.51
C VAL A 37 2.26 -11.41 3.82
N TYR A 38 2.82 -10.42 4.51
CA TYR A 38 2.28 -9.94 5.79
C TYR A 38 0.88 -9.33 5.64
N SER A 39 0.67 -8.44 4.66
CA SER A 39 -0.63 -7.80 4.43
C SER A 39 -1.70 -8.80 4.01
N THR A 40 -1.33 -9.81 3.22
CA THR A 40 -2.23 -10.91 2.86
C THR A 40 -2.62 -11.70 4.11
N TRP A 41 -1.64 -12.15 4.89
CA TRP A 41 -1.91 -12.84 6.16
C TRP A 41 -2.77 -12.01 7.10
N ALA A 42 -2.44 -10.73 7.29
CA ALA A 42 -3.18 -9.82 8.14
C ALA A 42 -4.63 -9.62 7.67
N ALA A 43 -4.88 -9.55 6.35
CA ALA A 43 -6.22 -9.44 5.79
C ALA A 43 -7.04 -10.72 6.02
N PHE A 44 -6.42 -11.90 5.93
CA PHE A 44 -7.07 -13.18 6.20
C PHE A 44 -7.29 -13.47 7.69
N GLN A 45 -6.42 -12.93 8.56
CA GLN A 45 -6.55 -13.11 10.01
C GLN A 45 -7.90 -12.57 10.52
N ASN A 46 -8.35 -11.42 10.00
CA ASN A 46 -9.64 -10.79 10.32
C ASN A 46 -9.96 -10.76 11.84
N ALA A 47 -8.95 -10.55 12.67
CA ALA A 47 -9.06 -10.57 14.13
C ALA A 47 -8.10 -9.55 14.73
N HIS A 48 -8.39 -9.10 15.96
CA HIS A 48 -7.56 -8.16 16.73
C HIS A 48 -7.26 -6.82 16.02
N TYR A 49 -8.17 -6.36 15.16
CA TYR A 49 -8.01 -5.08 14.45
C TYR A 49 -8.57 -3.87 15.21
N THR A 50 -9.22 -4.08 16.36
CA THR A 50 -9.70 -3.04 17.27
C THR A 50 -9.19 -3.23 18.69
N PHE A 51 -8.81 -2.15 19.36
CA PHE A 51 -8.47 -2.17 20.78
C PHE A 51 -8.81 -0.83 21.44
N GLY A 52 -9.75 -0.83 22.39
CA GLY A 52 -10.25 0.41 22.98
C GLY A 52 -10.74 1.39 21.89
N PRO A 53 -10.28 2.64 21.86
CA PRO A 53 -10.66 3.62 20.85
C PRO A 53 -9.89 3.47 19.51
N TYR A 54 -9.00 2.48 19.39
CA TYR A 54 -8.13 2.33 18.23
C TYR A 54 -8.68 1.34 17.21
N LEU A 55 -8.72 1.78 15.95
CA LEU A 55 -8.94 0.97 14.78
C LEU A 55 -7.65 0.85 13.96
N SER A 56 -7.31 -0.36 13.54
CA SER A 56 -6.19 -0.60 12.64
C SER A 56 -6.39 0.10 11.29
N PRO A 57 -5.41 0.86 10.78
CA PRO A 57 -5.49 1.49 9.46
C PRO A 57 -5.71 0.50 8.30
N PHE A 58 -5.34 -0.78 8.49
CA PHE A 58 -5.58 -1.84 7.48
C PHE A 58 -7.06 -2.21 7.33
N TYR A 59 -7.90 -1.83 8.29
CA TYR A 59 -9.32 -2.16 8.34
C TYR A 59 -10.22 -0.92 8.27
N SER A 60 -9.63 0.27 8.15
CA SER A 60 -10.36 1.54 8.11
C SER A 60 -10.67 1.99 6.67
N PRO A 61 -11.91 2.48 6.38
CA PRO A 61 -13.07 2.47 7.25
C PRO A 61 -13.64 1.06 7.40
N GLU A 62 -14.12 0.72 8.61
CA GLU A 62 -14.85 -0.52 8.83
C GLU A 62 -16.27 -0.38 8.25
N ILE A 63 -16.47 -0.80 7.01
CA ILE A 63 -17.77 -0.71 6.33
C ILE A 63 -18.76 -1.66 7.02
N PHE A 64 -18.37 -2.93 7.17
CA PHE A 64 -19.12 -3.97 7.85
C PHE A 64 -18.19 -4.70 8.81
N GLY A 65 -18.64 -4.97 10.02
CA GLY A 65 -17.88 -5.71 11.02
C GLY A 65 -18.56 -5.68 12.38
N ASP A 66 -17.98 -6.40 13.33
CA ASP A 66 -18.59 -6.63 14.65
C ASP A 66 -18.16 -5.56 15.67
N SER A 67 -17.33 -4.60 15.26
CA SER A 67 -16.81 -3.56 16.13
C SER A 67 -17.72 -2.33 16.17
N HIS A 68 -17.56 -1.52 17.22
CA HIS A 68 -18.24 -0.23 17.38
C HIS A 68 -17.86 0.81 16.32
N HIS A 69 -16.81 0.54 15.52
CA HIS A 69 -16.42 1.39 14.39
C HIS A 69 -17.12 1.02 13.08
N ALA A 70 -17.92 -0.06 13.04
CA ALA A 70 -18.63 -0.48 11.83
C ALA A 70 -19.69 0.55 11.39
N LEU A 71 -19.54 1.07 10.16
CA LEU A 71 -20.43 2.10 9.61
C LEU A 71 -21.83 1.58 9.27
N PHE A 72 -21.93 0.35 8.77
CA PHE A 72 -23.19 -0.28 8.38
C PHE A 72 -23.58 -1.47 9.27
N GLY A 73 -22.85 -1.70 10.36
CA GLY A 73 -23.09 -2.78 11.31
C GLY A 73 -22.43 -4.11 10.91
N PRO A 74 -22.94 -5.25 11.42
CA PRO A 74 -22.30 -6.55 11.28
C PRO A 74 -22.34 -7.06 9.83
N LYS A 75 -21.61 -8.15 9.60
CA LYS A 75 -21.56 -8.84 8.29
C LYS A 75 -22.98 -9.05 7.72
N PRO A 76 -23.24 -8.63 6.47
CA PRO A 76 -24.54 -8.84 5.86
C PRO A 76 -24.84 -10.33 5.63
N GLY A 77 -26.06 -10.76 5.94
CA GLY A 77 -26.49 -12.15 5.80
C GLY A 77 -26.51 -12.68 4.35
N TRP A 78 -26.53 -11.78 3.35
CA TRP A 78 -26.44 -12.12 1.92
C TRP A 78 -25.02 -12.41 1.43
N TRP A 79 -24.00 -12.27 2.29
CA TRP A 79 -22.63 -12.50 1.90
C TRP A 79 -22.39 -13.96 1.48
N PRO A 80 -21.76 -14.22 0.32
CA PRO A 80 -21.56 -15.59 -0.15
C PRO A 80 -20.72 -16.42 0.83
N GLY A 81 -21.22 -17.57 1.27
CA GLY A 81 -20.56 -18.42 2.26
C GLY A 81 -19.21 -19.00 1.81
N TRP A 82 -18.94 -19.02 0.50
CA TRP A 82 -17.69 -19.50 -0.08
C TRP A 82 -16.57 -18.45 -0.08
N LEU A 83 -16.88 -17.17 0.17
CA LEU A 83 -15.91 -16.08 0.13
C LEU A 83 -15.54 -15.64 1.56
N PRO A 84 -14.26 -15.70 1.97
CA PRO A 84 -13.84 -15.27 3.29
C PRO A 84 -14.17 -13.79 3.49
N PHE A 85 -14.89 -13.49 4.57
CA PHE A 85 -15.26 -12.13 4.90
C PHE A 85 -14.14 -11.49 5.74
N SER A 86 -13.64 -10.34 5.29
CA SER A 86 -12.75 -9.46 6.04
C SER A 86 -13.01 -8.02 5.62
N PRO A 87 -13.20 -7.07 6.55
CA PRO A 87 -13.38 -5.66 6.23
C PRO A 87 -12.20 -5.11 5.41
N ALA A 88 -11.00 -5.65 5.64
CA ALA A 88 -9.79 -5.29 4.92
C ALA A 88 -9.91 -5.55 3.40
N PHE A 89 -10.58 -6.62 2.96
CA PHE A 89 -10.73 -6.90 1.52
C PHE A 89 -11.60 -5.87 0.79
N LEU A 90 -12.54 -5.24 1.49
CA LEU A 90 -13.41 -4.23 0.92
C LEU A 90 -12.67 -2.91 0.65
N ILE A 91 -11.64 -2.62 1.43
CA ILE A 91 -10.99 -1.31 1.44
C ILE A 91 -9.57 -1.33 0.88
N LEU A 92 -8.80 -2.40 1.07
CA LEU A 92 -7.36 -2.43 0.77
C LEU A 92 -7.01 -2.25 -0.70
N TRP A 93 -7.92 -2.62 -1.62
CA TRP A 93 -7.68 -2.45 -3.06
C TRP A 93 -7.50 -0.98 -3.45
N ALA A 94 -8.11 -0.03 -2.73
CA ALA A 94 -8.00 1.40 -3.03
C ALA A 94 -6.61 1.98 -2.69
N PRO A 95 -6.09 1.88 -1.44
CA PRO A 95 -4.74 2.34 -1.12
C PRO A 95 -3.65 1.49 -1.80
N ALA A 96 -3.88 0.18 -1.98
CA ALA A 96 -2.96 -0.67 -2.75
C ALA A 96 -2.92 -0.25 -4.23
N GLY A 97 -4.08 0.03 -4.83
CA GLY A 97 -4.21 0.53 -6.20
C GLY A 97 -3.55 1.89 -6.40
N PHE A 98 -3.71 2.81 -5.44
CA PHE A 98 -3.01 4.10 -5.48
C PHE A 98 -1.49 3.94 -5.51
N ARG A 99 -0.93 3.07 -4.66
CA ARG A 99 0.52 2.78 -4.66
C ARG A 99 0.96 2.05 -5.91
N PHE A 100 0.21 1.05 -6.37
CA PHE A 100 0.57 0.27 -7.55
C PHE A 100 0.53 1.10 -8.84
N THR A 101 -0.32 2.12 -8.89
CA THR A 101 -0.44 3.04 -10.04
C THR A 101 0.50 4.24 -9.96
N CYS A 102 1.17 4.45 -8.83
CA CYS A 102 2.06 5.59 -8.62
C CYS A 102 3.33 5.46 -9.47
N TYR A 103 3.69 6.54 -10.18
CA TYR A 103 4.89 6.63 -11.02
C TYR A 103 6.17 6.17 -10.30
N TYR A 104 6.34 6.57 -9.03
CA TYR A 104 7.52 6.24 -8.24
C TYR A 104 7.57 4.75 -7.86
N TYR A 105 6.47 4.20 -7.34
CA TYR A 105 6.37 2.79 -6.97
C TYR A 105 6.54 1.87 -8.18
N ARG A 106 5.99 2.26 -9.32
CA ARG A 106 6.18 1.59 -10.61
C ARG A 106 7.63 1.42 -10.99
N GLY A 107 8.42 2.48 -10.90
CA GLY A 107 9.86 2.38 -11.12
C GLY A 107 10.54 1.41 -10.15
N ALA A 108 10.10 1.37 -8.89
CA ALA A 108 10.67 0.48 -7.88
C ALA A 108 10.37 -1.00 -8.15
N TYR A 109 9.11 -1.37 -8.42
CA TYR A 109 8.76 -2.76 -8.64
C TYR A 109 9.17 -3.27 -10.04
N TYR A 110 9.25 -2.44 -11.08
CA TYR A 110 9.85 -2.85 -12.36
C TYR A 110 11.32 -3.23 -12.22
N LYS A 111 12.08 -2.47 -11.43
CA LYS A 111 13.48 -2.79 -11.11
C LYS A 111 13.60 -4.06 -10.28
N ALA A 112 12.76 -4.20 -9.24
CA ALA A 112 12.85 -5.27 -8.26
C ALA A 112 12.36 -6.63 -8.78
N PHE A 113 11.27 -6.67 -9.54
CA PHE A 113 10.63 -7.93 -9.98
C PHE A 113 10.87 -8.24 -11.46
N TRP A 114 11.04 -7.23 -12.33
CA TRP A 114 11.18 -7.41 -13.78
C TRP A 114 12.56 -7.04 -14.34
N ALA A 115 13.44 -6.46 -13.51
CA ALA A 115 14.76 -5.96 -13.91
C ALA A 115 14.72 -5.09 -15.19
N ASP A 116 13.80 -4.13 -15.26
CA ASP A 116 13.48 -3.38 -16.49
C ASP A 116 13.54 -1.83 -16.30
N PRO A 117 14.68 -1.19 -16.65
CA PRO A 117 16.04 -1.68 -16.52
C PRO A 117 16.43 -1.76 -15.03
N PRO A 118 17.28 -2.72 -14.60
CA PRO A 118 17.60 -2.88 -13.19
C PRO A 118 18.32 -1.64 -12.63
N ASN A 119 19.09 -0.95 -13.48
CA ASN A 119 19.74 0.32 -13.20
C ASN A 119 20.40 0.91 -14.47
N CYS A 120 20.85 2.17 -14.38
CA CYS A 120 21.70 2.78 -15.40
C CYS A 120 22.97 1.97 -15.67
N ALA A 121 23.30 1.78 -16.95
CA ALA A 121 24.48 1.07 -17.43
C ALA A 121 24.59 -0.43 -17.11
N VAL A 122 23.51 -1.07 -16.63
CA VAL A 122 23.39 -2.53 -16.51
C VAL A 122 22.50 -3.05 -17.63
N GLY A 123 22.93 -4.09 -18.33
CA GLY A 123 22.13 -4.73 -19.38
C GLY A 123 20.86 -5.36 -18.82
N GLU A 124 19.73 -5.07 -19.46
CA GLU A 124 18.39 -5.56 -19.12
C GLU A 124 18.07 -6.87 -19.88
N PRO A 125 17.17 -7.71 -19.34
CA PRO A 125 16.77 -8.95 -20.01
C PRO A 125 15.81 -8.69 -21.19
N ARG A 126 15.12 -7.54 -21.19
CA ARG A 126 14.20 -7.15 -22.27
C ARG A 126 14.94 -6.53 -23.45
N LYS A 127 14.37 -6.68 -24.63
CA LYS A 127 14.90 -6.12 -25.90
C LYS A 127 13.95 -5.13 -26.55
N SER A 128 12.76 -4.94 -25.99
CA SER A 128 11.69 -4.14 -26.54
C SER A 128 10.87 -3.52 -25.42
N TYR A 129 10.64 -2.21 -25.52
CA TYR A 129 9.79 -1.45 -24.62
C TYR A 129 8.39 -1.31 -25.23
N TRP A 130 7.37 -1.83 -24.54
CA TRP A 130 6.00 -1.89 -25.05
C TRP A 130 5.18 -0.63 -24.71
N GLY A 131 5.78 0.30 -23.97
CA GLY A 131 5.12 1.51 -23.49
C GLY A 131 4.00 1.24 -22.48
N GLU A 132 3.51 2.32 -21.89
CA GLU A 132 2.34 2.30 -21.00
C GLU A 132 1.00 2.30 -21.78
N ASN A 133 1.04 2.17 -23.10
CA ASN A 133 -0.15 2.15 -23.96
C ASN A 133 -0.72 0.74 -24.20
N SER A 134 -0.10 -0.30 -23.66
CA SER A 134 -0.53 -1.68 -23.87
C SER A 134 -1.05 -2.29 -22.57
N PHE A 135 -2.09 -3.13 -22.64
CA PHE A 135 -2.54 -3.92 -21.50
C PHE A 135 -1.41 -4.86 -21.02
N PRO A 136 -1.13 -4.98 -19.71
CA PRO A 136 -1.83 -4.40 -18.54
C PRO A 136 -1.32 -3.02 -18.08
N LEU A 137 -0.27 -2.48 -18.72
CA LEU A 137 0.41 -1.24 -18.30
C LEU A 137 -0.47 0.01 -18.46
N ILE A 138 -1.49 -0.04 -19.31
CA ILE A 138 -2.46 1.06 -19.47
C ILE A 138 -3.26 1.37 -18.20
N MET A 139 -3.45 0.39 -17.31
CA MET A 139 -4.15 0.60 -16.02
C MET A 139 -3.40 1.57 -15.11
N GLN A 140 -2.11 1.79 -15.34
CA GLN A 140 -1.29 2.74 -14.60
C GLN A 140 -1.77 4.20 -14.79
N ASN A 141 -2.45 4.50 -15.89
CA ASN A 141 -3.01 5.82 -16.15
C ASN A 141 -4.23 6.16 -15.26
N ILE A 142 -4.76 5.17 -14.53
CA ILE A 142 -5.89 5.35 -13.60
C ILE A 142 -5.43 6.00 -12.27
N HIS A 143 -4.12 6.21 -12.07
CA HIS A 143 -3.57 6.83 -10.85
C HIS A 143 -4.31 8.09 -10.41
N ARG A 144 -4.67 8.95 -11.38
CA ARG A 144 -5.42 10.19 -11.12
C ARG A 144 -6.75 9.93 -10.41
N TYR A 145 -7.45 8.85 -10.73
CA TYR A 145 -8.72 8.50 -10.10
C TYR A 145 -8.51 7.90 -8.71
N PHE A 146 -7.48 7.06 -8.54
CA PHE A 146 -7.10 6.53 -7.23
C PHE A 146 -6.65 7.62 -6.25
N PHE A 147 -6.11 8.73 -6.73
CA PHE A 147 -5.77 9.88 -5.87
C PHE A 147 -7.00 10.43 -5.14
N TYR A 148 -8.15 10.56 -5.80
CA TYR A 148 -9.38 11.02 -5.16
C TYR A 148 -9.86 10.06 -4.07
N LEU A 149 -9.74 8.76 -4.31
CA LEU A 149 -10.04 7.75 -3.29
C LEU A 149 -9.04 7.84 -2.12
N ALA A 150 -7.74 7.89 -2.41
CA ALA A 150 -6.70 7.99 -1.39
C ALA A 150 -6.88 9.22 -0.50
N PHE A 151 -7.23 10.37 -1.07
CA PHE A 151 -7.54 11.58 -0.31
C PHE A 151 -8.71 11.37 0.67
N ALA A 152 -9.79 10.72 0.22
CA ALA A 152 -10.90 10.39 1.12
C ALA A 152 -10.46 9.46 2.27
N PHE A 153 -9.63 8.46 1.99
CA PHE A 153 -9.06 7.59 3.02
C PHE A 153 -8.18 8.34 4.02
N ILE A 154 -7.38 9.32 3.59
CA ILE A 154 -6.57 10.14 4.51
C ILE A 154 -7.47 10.91 5.49
N VAL A 155 -8.58 11.48 5.01
CA VAL A 155 -9.54 12.18 5.88
C VAL A 155 -10.18 11.22 6.90
N ILE A 156 -10.53 10.00 6.46
CA ILE A 156 -11.08 8.97 7.35
C ILE A 156 -10.05 8.54 8.40
N LEU A 157 -8.81 8.28 7.99
CA LEU A 157 -7.74 7.89 8.91
C LEU A 157 -7.40 9.02 9.90
N ALA A 158 -7.48 10.29 9.46
CA ALA A 158 -7.34 11.45 10.34
C ALA A 158 -8.47 11.51 11.38
N TYR A 159 -9.70 11.19 10.97
CA TYR A 159 -10.84 11.09 11.88
C TYR A 159 -10.68 9.93 12.88
N ASP A 160 -10.15 8.78 12.46
CA ASP A 160 -9.85 7.68 13.36
C ASP A 160 -8.71 8.01 14.34
N ALA A 161 -7.69 8.74 13.89
CA ALA A 161 -6.65 9.26 14.78
C ALA A 161 -7.22 10.24 15.83
N TRP A 162 -8.21 11.07 15.43
CA TRP A 162 -8.94 11.93 16.36
C TRP A 162 -9.75 11.13 17.38
N LYS A 163 -10.52 10.12 16.95
CA LYS A 163 -11.23 9.21 17.85
C LYS A 163 -10.29 8.50 18.83
N GLY A 164 -9.10 8.13 18.37
CA GLY A 164 -8.04 7.54 19.19
C GLY A 164 -7.49 8.44 20.31
N MET A 165 -7.92 9.71 20.42
CA MET A 165 -7.60 10.60 21.55
C MET A 165 -8.66 10.58 22.66
N TRP A 166 -9.81 9.95 22.43
CA TRP A 166 -10.93 9.94 23.37
C TRP A 166 -11.04 8.57 24.02
N PHE A 167 -10.75 8.49 25.32
CA PHE A 167 -10.79 7.26 26.09
C PHE A 167 -12.04 7.24 26.96
N GLU A 168 -12.84 6.20 26.81
CA GLU A 168 -14.00 5.95 27.66
C GLU A 168 -13.59 5.18 28.91
N ASP A 169 -13.96 5.71 30.09
CA ASP A 169 -13.79 4.99 31.35
C ASP A 169 -14.87 3.89 31.47
N PRO A 170 -14.51 2.60 31.58
CA PRO A 170 -15.46 1.50 31.68
C PRO A 170 -16.39 1.58 32.89
N ALA A 171 -15.98 2.27 33.96
CA ALA A 171 -16.75 2.34 35.20
C ALA A 171 -17.80 3.47 35.19
N THR A 172 -17.51 4.58 34.50
CA THR A 172 -18.33 5.80 34.54
C THR A 172 -18.95 6.17 33.20
N GLY A 173 -18.48 5.58 32.09
CA GLY A 173 -18.86 5.93 30.73
C GLY A 173 -18.41 7.34 30.32
N ALA A 174 -17.58 8.01 31.13
CA ALA A 174 -17.10 9.35 30.83
C ALA A 174 -15.98 9.28 29.79
N THR A 175 -16.09 10.09 28.73
CA THR A 175 -15.03 10.28 27.74
C THR A 175 -14.01 11.28 28.27
N SER A 176 -12.75 10.85 28.37
CA SER A 176 -11.62 11.71 28.75
C SER A 176 -10.64 11.87 27.59
N PHE A 177 -10.04 13.04 27.47
CA PHE A 177 -8.97 13.26 26.51
C PHE A 177 -7.68 12.60 27.00
N GLY A 178 -7.02 11.87 26.11
CA GLY A 178 -5.73 11.23 26.39
C GLY A 178 -4.88 11.08 25.14
N ILE A 179 -3.60 10.81 25.34
CA ILE A 179 -2.67 10.46 24.26
C ILE A 179 -1.99 9.16 24.66
N GLY A 180 -2.32 8.08 23.96
CA GLY A 180 -1.65 6.79 24.12
C GLY A 180 -0.65 6.53 22.99
N ILE A 181 0.09 5.42 23.12
CA ILE A 181 1.01 4.97 22.06
C ILE A 181 0.24 4.71 20.75
N GLY A 182 -0.97 4.14 20.83
CA GLY A 182 -1.83 3.92 19.67
C GLY A 182 -2.18 5.23 18.95
N THR A 183 -2.52 6.29 19.70
CA THR A 183 -2.79 7.62 19.16
C THR A 183 -1.59 8.14 18.36
N LEU A 184 -0.39 8.05 18.94
CA LEU A 184 0.85 8.49 18.27
C LEU A 184 1.10 7.71 16.99
N VAL A 185 0.89 6.39 17.00
CA VAL A 185 1.04 5.55 15.81
C VAL A 185 0.04 5.94 14.71
N LEU A 186 -1.22 6.20 15.06
CA LEU A 186 -2.25 6.62 14.11
C LEU A 186 -1.95 8.01 13.52
N ILE A 187 -1.54 8.97 14.35
CA ILE A 187 -1.16 10.32 13.88
C ILE A 187 0.04 10.25 12.93
N VAL A 188 1.10 9.52 13.32
CA VAL A 188 2.28 9.34 12.46
C VAL A 188 1.90 8.64 11.15
N ASN A 189 1.01 7.65 11.20
CA ASN A 189 0.51 6.99 9.99
C ASN A 189 -0.14 7.99 9.03
N VAL A 190 -1.08 8.80 9.51
CA VAL A 190 -1.77 9.81 8.67
C VAL A 190 -0.79 10.82 8.09
N LEU A 191 0.15 11.32 8.90
CA LEU A 191 1.15 12.29 8.45
C LEU A 191 2.08 11.73 7.37
N LEU A 192 2.58 10.51 7.54
CA LEU A 192 3.46 9.86 6.56
C LEU A 192 2.73 9.46 5.27
N LEU A 193 1.41 9.27 5.33
CA LEU A 193 0.61 8.96 4.14
C LEU A 193 0.14 10.23 3.40
N GLY A 194 -0.04 11.34 4.12
CA GLY A 194 -0.51 12.61 3.56
C GLY A 194 0.59 13.56 3.09
N SER A 195 1.87 13.27 3.39
CA SER A 195 3.03 14.06 2.98
C SER A 195 3.44 13.90 1.53
#